data_AF-A0A2V5HUC7-F1
#
_entry.id   AF-A0A2V5HUC7-F1
#
_cell.length_a   1.000
_cell.length_b   1.000
_cell.length_c   1.000
_cell.angle_alpha   90.00
_cell.angle_beta   90.00
_cell.angle_gamma   90.00
#
_symmetry.space_group_name_H-M   'P 1'
#
loop_
_entity.id
_entity.type
_entity.pdbx_description
1 polymer ?
#
loop_
_entity_poly.entity_id
_entity_poly.type
_entity_poly.pdbx_seq_one_letter_code
_entity_poly.pdbx_strand_id
1 'polypeptide(L)'
;MMLPFVHRLRGVRRPLDPAGNNNETGASSKEEAKTSENDTYYPSCYDVLKVRYLLQHIWKWKRDSEELFPCELVDMIVDAADYWATSESSLEGETTIRKDQDQVLLTTVPLCYAVETLRSDSPQVLPHRGAHPCRKIMFTISAHDQGWGGGARNKGPYDGSFTWFDTQIIHSAQKPPPPREEPIQEKQRAHFESGDPLLLPSAHKLQSNRTADKNTQLHRITWHYLDDIPSDSSEAEEIENSQGRGRATLDGSQVRALEVGDAIQIWGRARFGGWINHVERVVVRVFWAV
;
A
#
# COMPACT_ATOMS: atom_id res chain seq x y z
N MET A 1 -48.09 0.19 -21.77
CA MET A 1 -46.68 0.49 -22.11
C MET A 1 -46.33 1.82 -21.45
N MET A 2 -45.77 1.77 -20.23
CA MET A 2 -45.08 2.89 -19.57
C MET A 2 -44.20 2.26 -18.48
N LEU A 3 -42.89 2.39 -18.64
CA LEU A 3 -41.87 1.98 -17.67
C LEU A 3 -41.74 3.10 -16.62
N PRO A 4 -41.68 2.80 -15.31
CA PRO A 4 -41.34 3.82 -14.33
C PRO A 4 -39.83 4.10 -14.35
N PHE A 5 -39.53 5.39 -14.17
CA PHE A 5 -38.20 5.97 -14.12
C PHE A 5 -37.35 5.38 -12.99
N VAL A 6 -36.19 4.83 -13.34
CA VAL A 6 -35.13 4.50 -12.39
C VAL A 6 -34.36 5.78 -12.10
N HIS A 7 -34.53 6.35 -10.90
CA HIS A 7 -33.63 7.39 -10.42
C HIS A 7 -32.23 6.77 -10.21
N ARG A 8 -31.29 7.12 -11.09
CA ARG A 8 -29.86 6.93 -10.83
C ARG A 8 -29.52 7.66 -9.53
N LEU A 9 -29.17 6.91 -8.48
CA LEU A 9 -28.50 7.48 -7.32
C LEU A 9 -27.21 8.13 -7.80
N ARG A 10 -27.12 9.45 -7.61
CA ARG A 10 -25.90 10.24 -7.80
C ARG A 10 -24.79 9.59 -6.96
N GLY A 11 -23.67 9.28 -7.62
CA GLY A 11 -22.48 8.76 -6.96
C GLY A 11 -22.11 9.65 -5.76
N VAL A 12 -21.86 8.99 -4.64
CA VAL A 12 -21.31 9.61 -3.44
C VAL A 12 -19.94 10.15 -3.82
N ARG A 13 -19.83 11.47 -4.02
CA ARG A 13 -18.53 12.13 -4.06
C ARG A 13 -17.94 12.01 -2.67
N ARG A 14 -16.83 11.29 -2.55
CA ARG A 14 -15.98 11.28 -1.35
C ARG A 14 -15.52 12.72 -1.08
N PRO A 15 -15.34 13.13 0.20
CA PRO A 15 -14.64 14.38 0.49
C PRO A 15 -13.25 14.34 -0.15
N LEU A 16 -12.86 15.45 -0.76
CA LEU A 16 -11.48 15.68 -1.21
C LEU A 16 -10.54 15.51 -0.02
N ASP A 17 -9.40 14.85 -0.25
CA ASP A 17 -8.27 14.89 0.68
C ASP A 17 -7.97 16.36 1.04
N PRO A 18 -7.64 16.67 2.30
CA PRO A 18 -7.37 18.05 2.69
C PRO A 18 -6.21 18.60 1.86
N ALA A 19 -6.50 19.67 1.11
CA ALA A 19 -5.55 20.38 0.29
C ALA A 19 -4.31 20.76 1.12
N GLY A 20 -3.14 20.37 0.63
CA GLY A 20 -1.86 20.68 1.23
C GLY A 20 -1.63 22.19 1.29
N ASN A 21 -1.75 22.75 2.48
CA ASN A 21 -1.23 24.08 2.80
C ASN A 21 0.01 23.90 3.68
N ASN A 22 1.17 23.78 3.03
CA ASN A 22 2.46 23.85 3.71
C ASN A 22 3.11 25.18 3.39
N ASN A 23 2.82 26.18 4.21
CA ASN A 23 3.72 27.30 4.44
C ASN A 23 3.63 27.67 5.93
N GLU A 24 4.74 27.39 6.63
CA GLU A 24 5.33 28.16 7.74
C GLU A 24 5.76 27.31 8.97
N THR A 25 7.10 27.23 9.09
CA THR A 25 7.91 27.20 10.33
C THR A 25 7.55 26.25 11.48
N GLY A 26 8.41 25.22 11.62
CA GLY A 26 9.18 25.02 12.86
C GLY A 26 8.50 24.29 14.02
N ALA A 27 8.92 23.04 14.22
CA ALA A 27 8.89 22.26 15.47
C ALA A 27 7.56 21.72 16.03
N SER A 28 6.37 22.19 15.61
CA SER A 28 5.11 21.74 16.23
C SER A 28 4.42 20.52 15.59
N SER A 29 4.84 20.08 14.40
CA SER A 29 4.09 19.09 13.59
C SER A 29 4.44 17.61 13.83
N LYS A 30 5.53 17.32 14.56
CA LYS A 30 5.96 15.92 14.81
C LYS A 30 5.14 15.24 15.92
N GLU A 31 4.59 16.00 16.86
CA GLU A 31 3.80 15.45 17.97
C GLU A 31 2.35 15.19 17.54
N GLU A 32 1.67 16.15 16.89
CA GLU A 32 0.26 15.99 16.47
C GLU A 32 0.04 14.87 15.43
N ALA A 33 0.98 14.64 14.52
CA ALA A 33 0.91 13.54 13.55
C ALA A 33 1.17 12.16 14.19
N LYS A 34 1.91 12.12 15.32
CA LYS A 34 2.12 10.89 16.10
C LYS A 34 0.92 10.54 16.98
N THR A 35 0.20 11.53 17.51
CA THR A 35 -0.98 11.28 18.35
C THR A 35 -2.15 10.71 17.54
N SER A 36 -2.41 11.21 16.31
CA SER A 36 -3.57 10.73 15.52
C SER A 36 -3.42 9.30 14.95
N GLU A 37 -2.19 8.84 14.70
CA GLU A 37 -1.95 7.47 14.22
C GLU A 37 -2.23 6.42 15.29
N ASN A 38 -2.01 6.75 16.56
CA ASN A 38 -2.09 5.82 17.68
C ASN A 38 -3.54 5.52 18.11
N ASP A 39 -4.48 6.39 17.74
CA ASP A 39 -5.91 6.27 18.07
C ASP A 39 -6.73 5.57 16.96
N THR A 40 -6.15 5.36 15.78
CA THR A 40 -6.87 4.73 14.67
C THR A 40 -6.96 3.22 14.90
N TYR A 41 -8.18 2.74 15.12
CA TYR A 41 -8.46 1.32 15.29
C TYR A 41 -8.54 0.60 13.94
N TYR A 42 -7.79 -0.51 13.81
CA TYR A 42 -7.80 -1.38 12.64
C TYR A 42 -8.41 -2.74 13.00
N PRO A 43 -9.51 -3.17 12.35
CA PRO A 43 -10.20 -4.40 12.73
C PRO A 43 -9.35 -5.65 12.46
N SER A 44 -9.32 -6.57 13.42
CA SER A 44 -8.84 -7.93 13.16
C SER A 44 -9.89 -8.74 12.40
N CYS A 45 -9.50 -9.89 11.87
CA CYS A 45 -10.45 -10.83 11.26
C CYS A 45 -11.59 -11.20 12.22
N TYR A 46 -11.30 -11.34 13.51
CA TYR A 46 -12.31 -11.67 14.52
C TYR A 46 -13.29 -10.52 14.77
N ASP A 47 -12.82 -9.28 14.72
CA ASP A 47 -13.66 -8.09 14.89
C ASP A 47 -14.65 -7.94 13.73
N VAL A 48 -14.20 -8.19 12.50
CA VAL A 48 -15.08 -8.18 11.32
C VAL A 48 -16.12 -9.30 11.42
N LEU A 49 -15.71 -10.53 11.78
CA LEU A 49 -16.65 -11.64 11.97
C LEU A 49 -17.70 -11.34 13.04
N LYS A 50 -17.31 -10.71 14.16
CA LYS A 50 -18.25 -10.25 15.18
C LYS A 50 -19.23 -9.24 14.63
N VAL A 51 -18.77 -8.19 13.93
CA VAL A 51 -19.65 -7.17 13.36
C VAL A 51 -20.62 -7.80 12.35
N ARG A 52 -20.13 -8.69 11.48
CA ARG A 52 -20.98 -9.46 10.55
C ARG A 52 -22.04 -10.26 11.28
N TYR A 53 -21.67 -10.97 12.34
CA TYR A 53 -22.61 -11.73 13.17
C TYR A 53 -23.68 -10.82 13.78
N LEU A 54 -23.28 -9.68 14.36
CA LEU A 54 -24.20 -8.70 14.94
C LEU A 54 -25.19 -8.15 13.90
N LEU A 55 -24.69 -7.79 12.71
CA LEU A 55 -25.52 -7.27 11.62
C LEU A 55 -26.49 -8.34 11.11
N GLN A 56 -26.04 -9.58 10.94
CA GLN A 56 -26.88 -10.69 10.49
C GLN A 56 -28.02 -11.00 11.48
N HIS A 57 -27.81 -10.76 12.77
CA HIS A 57 -28.80 -11.02 13.83
C HIS A 57 -29.59 -9.77 14.25
N ILE A 58 -29.40 -8.63 13.59
CA ILE A 58 -30.00 -7.36 14.02
C ILE A 58 -31.53 -7.39 14.05
N TRP A 59 -32.16 -8.15 13.13
CA TRP A 59 -33.63 -8.28 13.09
C TRP A 59 -34.20 -9.10 14.25
N LYS A 60 -33.47 -10.10 14.74
CA LYS A 60 -33.84 -10.81 15.97
C LYS A 60 -33.97 -9.85 17.14
N TRP A 61 -33.00 -8.94 17.30
CA TRP A 61 -32.96 -8.04 18.47
C TRP A 61 -33.81 -6.78 18.33
N LYS A 62 -34.08 -6.32 17.11
CA LYS A 62 -34.82 -5.07 16.87
C LYS A 62 -36.27 -5.28 16.47
N ARG A 63 -36.63 -6.47 15.99
CA ARG A 63 -37.95 -6.74 15.40
C ARG A 63 -38.56 -8.06 15.89
N ASP A 64 -37.91 -8.78 16.79
CA ASP A 64 -38.35 -10.10 17.27
C ASP A 64 -38.66 -11.06 16.10
N SER A 65 -37.85 -10.98 15.05
CA SER A 65 -38.00 -11.77 13.84
C SER A 65 -37.04 -12.95 13.85
N GLU A 66 -37.51 -14.14 13.50
CA GLU A 66 -36.64 -15.31 13.33
C GLU A 66 -35.78 -15.24 12.06
N GLU A 67 -36.13 -14.35 11.13
CA GLU A 67 -35.36 -14.12 9.90
C GLU A 67 -34.05 -13.41 10.19
N LEU A 68 -32.98 -13.87 9.53
CA LEU A 68 -31.68 -13.20 9.57
C LEU A 68 -31.64 -12.08 8.53
N PHE A 69 -30.87 -11.03 8.83
CA PHE A 69 -30.56 -10.01 7.85
C PHE A 69 -29.72 -10.61 6.71
N PRO A 70 -30.12 -10.45 5.43
CA PRO A 70 -29.44 -11.09 4.30
C PRO A 70 -27.94 -10.83 4.30
N CYS A 71 -27.14 -11.87 4.08
CA CYS A 71 -25.68 -11.77 4.18
C CYS A 71 -25.08 -10.86 3.09
N GLU A 72 -25.71 -10.76 1.93
CA GLU A 72 -25.30 -9.85 0.86
C GLU A 72 -25.44 -8.39 1.29
N LEU A 73 -26.47 -8.06 2.08
CA LEU A 73 -26.65 -6.72 2.64
C LEU A 73 -25.66 -6.46 3.79
N VAL A 74 -25.34 -7.48 4.60
CA VAL A 74 -24.25 -7.38 5.59
C VAL A 74 -22.94 -7.05 4.89
N ASP A 75 -22.60 -7.79 3.83
CA ASP A 75 -21.41 -7.58 3.02
C ASP A 75 -21.35 -6.17 2.46
N MET A 76 -22.45 -5.68 1.87
CA MET A 76 -22.55 -4.31 1.38
C MET A 76 -22.34 -3.25 2.47
N ILE A 77 -22.89 -3.47 3.67
CA ILE A 77 -22.71 -2.53 4.80
C ILE A 77 -21.24 -2.50 5.24
N VAL A 78 -20.62 -3.67 5.39
CA VAL A 78 -19.23 -3.81 5.81
C VAL A 78 -18.28 -3.20 4.78
N ASP A 79 -18.51 -3.48 3.49
CA ASP A 79 -17.72 -2.92 2.39
C ASP A 79 -17.92 -1.41 2.23
N ALA A 80 -19.14 -0.88 2.44
CA ALA A 80 -19.41 0.55 2.41
C ALA A 80 -18.80 1.32 3.61
N ALA A 81 -18.57 0.63 4.72
CA ALA A 81 -17.95 1.17 5.92
C ALA A 81 -16.41 1.09 5.91
N ASP A 82 -15.80 0.53 4.86
CA ASP A 82 -14.37 0.19 4.80
C ASP A 82 -13.92 -0.66 6.03
N TYR A 83 -14.82 -1.46 6.60
CA TYR A 83 -14.60 -2.22 7.84
C TYR A 83 -14.05 -3.62 7.55
N TRP A 84 -12.79 -3.67 7.12
CA TRP A 84 -12.12 -4.88 6.65
C TRP A 84 -11.13 -5.42 7.67
N ALA A 85 -10.82 -6.71 7.54
CA ALA A 85 -9.79 -7.33 8.35
C ALA A 85 -8.43 -6.82 7.90
N THR A 86 -7.52 -6.64 8.86
CA THR A 86 -6.23 -6.00 8.64
C THR A 86 -5.09 -6.89 9.10
N SER A 87 -4.00 -6.90 8.33
CA SER A 87 -2.69 -7.39 8.76
C SER A 87 -1.68 -6.26 8.66
N GLU A 88 -0.66 -6.32 9.50
CA GLU A 88 0.41 -5.32 9.53
C GLU A 88 1.76 -6.01 9.44
N SER A 89 2.67 -5.41 8.68
CA SER A 89 4.07 -5.81 8.62
C SER A 89 4.93 -4.56 8.69
N SER A 90 6.04 -4.62 9.41
CA SER A 90 6.94 -3.48 9.61
C SER A 90 8.40 -3.88 9.45
N LEU A 91 9.20 -2.94 8.97
CA LEU A 91 10.65 -3.06 8.90
C LEU A 91 11.23 -3.09 10.33
N GLU A 92 12.16 -4.00 10.57
CA GLU A 92 12.97 -4.03 11.79
C GLU A 92 14.23 -3.16 11.62
N GLY A 93 14.30 -2.07 12.37
CA GLY A 93 15.46 -1.17 12.40
C GLY A 93 15.55 -0.19 11.22
N GLU A 94 16.64 0.57 11.21
CA GLU A 94 16.95 1.53 10.14
C GLU A 94 17.84 0.89 9.09
N THR A 95 17.64 1.24 7.82
CA THR A 95 18.43 0.72 6.70
C THR A 95 18.93 1.85 5.82
N THR A 96 20.16 1.73 5.32
CA THR A 96 20.75 2.67 4.37
C THR A 96 21.08 1.94 3.08
N ILE A 97 20.51 2.40 1.97
CA ILE A 97 20.76 1.84 0.64
C ILE A 97 21.62 2.81 -0.14
N ARG A 98 22.69 2.28 -0.73
CA ARG A 98 23.67 3.04 -1.51
C ARG A 98 23.76 2.45 -2.90
N LYS A 99 24.10 3.27 -3.89
CA LYS A 99 24.49 2.91 -5.27
C LYS A 99 24.39 1.42 -5.63
N ASP A 100 23.29 1.04 -6.30
CA ASP A 100 23.04 -0.30 -6.87
C ASP A 100 23.01 -1.46 -5.87
N GLN A 101 23.02 -1.16 -4.57
CA GLN A 101 22.82 -2.13 -3.50
C GLN A 101 21.34 -2.22 -3.14
N ASP A 102 20.51 -2.54 -4.13
CA ASP A 102 19.08 -2.69 -3.93
C ASP A 102 18.79 -3.72 -2.85
N GLN A 103 17.86 -3.38 -1.96
CA GLN A 103 17.55 -4.21 -0.80
C GLN A 103 16.05 -4.39 -0.67
N VAL A 104 15.67 -5.63 -0.35
CA VAL A 104 14.36 -5.91 0.21
C VAL A 104 14.32 -5.32 1.60
N LEU A 105 13.39 -4.39 1.83
CA LEU A 105 13.17 -3.77 3.13
C LEU A 105 12.15 -4.55 3.96
N LEU A 106 11.10 -5.04 3.31
CA LEU A 106 9.98 -5.68 3.99
C LEU A 106 9.29 -6.64 3.04
N THR A 107 8.83 -7.78 3.55
CA THR A 107 7.87 -8.65 2.87
C THR A 107 6.67 -8.81 3.78
N THR A 108 5.46 -8.55 3.28
CA THR A 108 4.25 -8.70 4.09
C THR A 108 3.97 -10.16 4.40
N VAL A 109 3.11 -10.38 5.39
CA VAL A 109 2.47 -11.69 5.57
C VAL A 109 1.65 -12.05 4.32
N PRO A 110 1.59 -13.33 3.92
CA PRO A 110 0.74 -13.77 2.82
C PRO A 110 -0.72 -13.41 3.07
N LEU A 111 -1.39 -12.86 2.05
CA LEU A 111 -2.76 -12.38 2.12
C LEU A 111 -3.70 -13.49 2.61
N CYS A 112 -4.49 -13.19 3.64
CA CYS A 112 -5.44 -14.11 4.28
C CYS A 112 -4.79 -15.37 4.89
N TYR A 113 -3.58 -15.29 5.45
CA TYR A 113 -2.98 -16.36 6.24
C TYR A 113 -2.66 -15.94 7.68
N ALA A 114 -2.80 -16.88 8.63
CA ALA A 114 -2.41 -16.68 10.02
C ALA A 114 -0.90 -16.81 10.18
N VAL A 115 -0.26 -15.74 10.66
CA VAL A 115 1.21 -15.60 10.75
C VAL A 115 1.84 -16.72 11.56
N GLU A 116 1.17 -17.13 12.64
CA GLU A 116 1.62 -18.12 13.61
C GLU A 116 1.75 -19.52 13.00
N THR A 117 1.02 -19.76 11.90
CA THR A 117 0.92 -21.07 11.25
C THR A 117 1.75 -21.16 9.97
N LEU A 118 2.37 -20.07 9.50
CA LEU A 118 3.10 -20.02 8.23
C LEU A 118 4.28 -20.99 8.16
N ARG A 119 4.87 -21.36 9.31
CA ARG A 119 5.98 -22.32 9.38
C ARG A 119 5.52 -23.77 9.59
N SER A 120 4.21 -24.02 9.66
CA SER A 120 3.67 -25.37 9.80
C SER A 120 3.50 -26.04 8.43
N ASP A 121 3.35 -27.37 8.42
CA ASP A 121 3.06 -28.14 7.21
C ASP A 121 1.69 -27.80 6.61
N SER A 122 0.81 -27.16 7.38
CA SER A 122 -0.53 -26.76 6.96
C SER A 122 -0.87 -25.34 7.42
N PRO A 123 -0.33 -24.30 6.76
CA PRO A 123 -0.64 -22.91 7.10
C PRO A 123 -2.14 -22.63 7.04
N GLN A 124 -2.66 -21.99 8.09
CA GLN A 124 -4.08 -21.70 8.24
C GLN A 124 -4.48 -20.49 7.39
N VAL A 125 -5.42 -20.74 6.47
CA VAL A 125 -6.11 -19.69 5.72
C VAL A 125 -7.13 -19.01 6.63
N LEU A 126 -7.09 -17.69 6.67
CA LEU A 126 -8.05 -16.85 7.38
C LEU A 126 -9.34 -16.68 6.56
N PRO A 127 -10.50 -16.51 7.22
CA PRO A 127 -11.75 -16.17 6.56
C PRO A 127 -11.59 -14.99 5.58
N HIS A 128 -12.14 -15.15 4.37
CA HIS A 128 -12.09 -14.15 3.31
C HIS A 128 -13.25 -14.36 2.33
N ARG A 129 -13.58 -13.32 1.54
CA ARG A 129 -14.64 -13.35 0.52
C ARG A 129 -14.12 -13.04 -0.88
N GLY A 130 -14.48 -13.91 -1.83
CA GLY A 130 -14.15 -13.78 -3.25
C GLY A 130 -12.72 -14.23 -3.56
N ALA A 131 -12.42 -14.41 -4.86
CA ALA A 131 -11.09 -14.80 -5.34
C ALA A 131 -10.04 -13.70 -5.14
N HIS A 132 -10.48 -12.43 -5.15
CA HIS A 132 -9.64 -11.25 -4.94
C HIS A 132 -10.13 -10.50 -3.70
N PRO A 133 -9.78 -10.96 -2.49
CA PRO A 133 -10.33 -10.44 -1.25
C PRO A 133 -9.69 -9.11 -0.84
N CYS A 134 -8.54 -8.73 -1.40
CA CYS A 134 -7.87 -7.48 -1.07
C CYS A 134 -8.75 -6.28 -1.42
N ARG A 135 -8.77 -5.28 -0.54
CA ARG A 135 -9.56 -4.04 -0.71
C ARG A 135 -8.68 -2.80 -0.62
N LYS A 136 -7.70 -2.80 0.28
CA LYS A 136 -6.85 -1.62 0.49
C LYS A 136 -5.47 -2.06 0.94
N ILE A 137 -4.46 -1.28 0.56
CA ILE A 137 -3.09 -1.44 1.01
C ILE A 137 -2.58 -0.06 1.40
N MET A 138 -2.09 0.08 2.62
CA MET A 138 -1.52 1.32 3.13
C MET A 138 -0.04 1.14 3.39
N PHE A 139 0.77 1.97 2.75
CA PHE A 139 2.22 2.04 2.96
C PHE A 139 2.54 3.32 3.73
N THR A 140 3.23 3.17 4.86
CA THR A 140 3.78 4.28 5.64
C THR A 140 5.29 4.17 5.62
N ILE A 141 5.97 5.10 4.96
CA ILE A 141 7.43 5.09 4.79
C ILE A 141 8.03 6.37 5.35
N SER A 142 8.95 6.26 6.30
CA SER A 142 9.79 7.38 6.74
C SER A 142 11.17 7.24 6.11
N ALA A 143 11.52 8.14 5.20
CA ALA A 143 12.80 8.10 4.51
C ALA A 143 13.25 9.47 3.98
N HIS A 144 14.52 9.58 3.63
CA HIS A 144 15.09 10.74 2.93
C HIS A 144 16.27 10.35 2.04
N ASP A 145 16.72 11.33 1.27
CA ASP A 145 17.90 11.22 0.42
C ASP A 145 19.14 11.82 1.10
N GLN A 146 20.30 11.75 0.46
CA GLN A 146 21.57 12.29 0.96
C GLN A 146 21.58 13.81 1.26
N GLY A 147 20.67 14.59 0.67
CA GLY A 147 20.53 16.03 0.94
C GLY A 147 21.35 16.98 0.07
N TRP A 148 22.01 16.49 -0.97
CA TRP A 148 22.80 17.30 -1.91
C TRP A 148 22.80 16.64 -3.29
N GLY A 149 23.07 17.42 -4.33
CA GLY A 149 22.94 16.98 -5.72
C GLY A 149 21.64 17.42 -6.37
N GLY A 150 21.33 16.85 -7.54
CA GLY A 150 20.22 17.28 -8.40
C GLY A 150 20.60 18.42 -9.35
N GLY A 151 20.09 18.35 -10.58
CA GLY A 151 20.26 19.41 -11.58
C GLY A 151 19.23 20.53 -11.41
N ALA A 152 19.16 21.43 -12.40
CA ALA A 152 18.06 22.39 -12.50
C ALA A 152 16.72 21.62 -12.49
N ARG A 153 15.85 21.94 -11.53
CA ARG A 153 14.55 21.29 -11.36
C ARG A 153 13.58 21.92 -12.35
N ASN A 154 13.03 21.09 -13.24
CA ASN A 154 12.09 21.56 -14.25
C ASN A 154 10.67 21.07 -13.97
N LYS A 155 10.51 19.97 -13.21
CA LYS A 155 9.21 19.27 -13.06
C LYS A 155 8.67 19.12 -11.65
N GLY A 156 9.42 19.51 -10.61
CA GLY A 156 8.93 19.47 -9.22
C GLY A 156 9.98 19.04 -8.20
N PRO A 157 9.58 18.84 -6.92
CA PRO A 157 10.48 18.49 -5.82
C PRO A 157 11.07 17.07 -5.90
N TYR A 158 10.52 16.20 -6.76
CA TYR A 158 10.99 14.82 -6.98
C TYR A 158 11.76 14.66 -8.30
N ASP A 159 11.84 15.74 -9.10
CA ASP A 159 12.56 15.73 -10.38
C ASP A 159 14.05 15.48 -10.15
N GLY A 160 14.60 14.52 -10.89
CA GLY A 160 16.00 14.08 -10.72
C GLY A 160 16.29 13.35 -9.41
N SER A 161 15.27 12.81 -8.73
CA SER A 161 15.47 11.91 -7.59
C SER A 161 15.96 10.54 -8.06
N PHE A 162 17.02 10.04 -7.42
CA PHE A 162 17.59 8.73 -7.70
C PHE A 162 17.57 7.82 -6.47
N THR A 163 16.68 8.11 -5.52
CA THR A 163 16.30 7.21 -4.43
C THR A 163 14.79 7.02 -4.41
N TRP A 164 14.35 5.76 -4.42
CA TRP A 164 12.94 5.42 -4.51
C TRP A 164 12.65 4.04 -3.93
N PHE A 165 11.36 3.71 -3.90
CA PHE A 165 10.83 2.44 -3.45
C PHE A 165 10.03 1.77 -4.56
N ASP A 166 10.19 0.46 -4.71
CA ASP A 166 9.41 -0.38 -5.61
C ASP A 166 8.64 -1.45 -4.82
N THR A 167 7.67 -2.06 -5.48
CA THR A 167 6.92 -3.21 -4.96
C THR A 167 7.08 -4.39 -5.90
N GLN A 168 7.04 -5.59 -5.34
CA GLN A 168 6.99 -6.84 -6.09
C GLN A 168 5.98 -7.78 -5.42
N ILE A 169 5.13 -8.42 -6.23
CA ILE A 169 4.23 -9.46 -5.74
C ILE A 169 4.95 -10.80 -5.72
N ILE A 170 4.92 -11.46 -4.57
CA ILE A 170 5.41 -12.83 -4.39
C ILE A 170 4.19 -13.74 -4.35
N HIS A 171 3.99 -14.49 -5.44
CA HIS A 171 2.86 -15.39 -5.54
C HIS A 171 3.02 -16.64 -4.69
N SER A 172 1.94 -17.07 -4.05
CA SER A 172 1.95 -18.26 -3.18
C SER A 172 3.05 -18.22 -2.10
N ALA A 173 3.26 -17.06 -1.46
CA ALA A 173 4.32 -16.83 -0.48
C ALA A 173 4.23 -17.68 0.80
N GLN A 174 3.09 -18.33 1.05
CA GLN A 174 2.90 -19.32 2.11
C GLN A 174 3.59 -20.65 1.83
N LYS A 175 3.95 -20.93 0.58
CA LYS A 175 4.63 -22.18 0.22
C LYS A 175 6.13 -22.03 0.46
N PRO A 176 6.83 -23.11 0.85
CA PRO A 176 8.28 -23.06 0.88
C PRO A 176 8.81 -22.66 -0.51
N PRO A 177 9.88 -21.85 -0.57
CA PRO A 177 10.50 -21.54 -1.83
C PRO A 177 10.89 -22.86 -2.52
N PRO A 178 10.78 -22.94 -3.86
CA PRO A 178 11.23 -24.14 -4.58
C PRO A 178 12.69 -24.45 -4.20
N PRO A 179 13.09 -25.74 -4.18
CA PRO A 179 14.47 -26.12 -3.91
C PRO A 179 15.39 -25.31 -4.82
N ARG A 180 16.21 -24.44 -4.21
CA ARG A 180 17.16 -23.63 -4.96
C ARG A 180 18.13 -24.58 -5.67
N GLU A 181 18.20 -24.54 -6.99
CA GLU A 181 19.52 -24.65 -7.62
C GLU A 181 20.37 -23.56 -6.97
N GLU A 182 21.55 -23.92 -6.46
CA GLU A 182 22.54 -23.08 -5.75
C GLU A 182 22.29 -21.58 -5.89
N PRO A 183 22.29 -20.78 -4.82
CA PRO A 183 22.06 -19.35 -4.92
C PRO A 183 23.02 -18.83 -5.98
N ILE A 184 22.49 -18.47 -7.15
CA ILE A 184 23.20 -17.57 -8.02
C ILE A 184 23.36 -16.38 -7.09
N GLN A 185 24.58 -16.18 -6.60
CA GLN A 185 25.01 -14.87 -6.18
C GLN A 185 24.67 -14.03 -7.41
N GLU A 186 23.49 -13.43 -7.41
CA GLU A 186 23.18 -12.31 -8.28
C GLU A 186 24.21 -11.29 -7.84
N LYS A 187 25.41 -11.39 -8.43
CA LYS A 187 26.45 -10.40 -8.35
C LYS A 187 25.70 -9.12 -8.65
N GLN A 188 25.56 -8.26 -7.64
CA GLN A 188 24.84 -6.98 -7.70
C GLN A 188 25.08 -6.41 -9.08
N ARG A 189 24.07 -6.57 -9.94
CA ARG A 189 24.26 -6.33 -11.37
C ARG A 189 24.26 -4.82 -11.47
N ALA A 190 25.35 -4.28 -12.01
CA ALA A 190 25.46 -2.84 -12.11
C ALA A 190 24.40 -2.37 -13.12
N HIS A 191 23.39 -1.63 -12.66
CA HIS A 191 22.26 -1.19 -13.47
C HIS A 191 22.63 0.02 -14.35
N PHE A 192 23.69 -0.08 -15.15
CA PHE A 192 24.20 1.01 -16.01
C PHE A 192 24.06 0.75 -17.50
N GLU A 193 23.52 -0.41 -17.89
CA GLU A 193 23.26 -0.71 -19.30
C GLU A 193 22.14 0.23 -19.82
N SER A 194 22.33 0.78 -21.02
CA SER A 194 21.31 1.60 -21.65
C SER A 194 20.04 0.76 -21.86
N GLY A 195 18.94 1.17 -21.26
CA GLY A 195 17.67 0.45 -21.31
C GLY A 195 17.42 -0.51 -20.13
N ASP A 196 18.30 -0.55 -19.12
CA ASP A 196 18.02 -1.29 -17.88
C ASP A 196 16.77 -0.70 -17.20
N PRO A 197 15.69 -1.50 -17.00
CA PRO A 197 14.43 -1.01 -16.46
C PRO A 197 14.55 -0.53 -15.00
N LEU A 198 15.62 -0.91 -14.30
CA LEU A 198 15.88 -0.51 -12.93
C LEU A 198 16.92 0.61 -12.83
N LEU A 199 17.48 1.13 -13.92
CA LEU A 199 18.42 2.25 -13.89
C LEU A 199 17.76 3.54 -13.37
N LEU A 200 16.49 3.78 -13.71
CA LEU A 200 15.73 4.97 -13.30
C LEU A 200 14.40 4.59 -12.64
N PRO A 201 13.85 5.45 -11.75
CA PRO A 201 12.53 5.22 -11.18
C PRO A 201 11.46 5.13 -12.28
N SER A 202 10.77 4.00 -12.38
CA SER A 202 9.75 3.77 -13.40
C SER A 202 8.41 4.42 -13.03
N ALA A 203 7.41 4.33 -13.92
CA ALA A 203 6.04 4.71 -13.62
C ALA A 203 5.37 3.79 -12.57
N HIS A 204 5.88 2.58 -12.37
CA HIS A 204 5.37 1.58 -11.42
C HIS A 204 5.98 1.70 -10.01
N LYS A 205 6.92 2.64 -9.81
CA LYS A 205 7.50 2.87 -8.48
C LYS A 205 6.42 3.17 -7.45
N LEU A 206 6.63 2.69 -6.24
CA LEU A 206 5.74 3.02 -5.12
C LEU A 206 5.87 4.50 -4.77
N GLN A 207 7.11 4.97 -4.55
CA GLN A 207 7.37 6.31 -4.03
C GLN A 207 8.82 6.73 -4.28
N SER A 208 9.05 7.98 -4.68
CA SER A 208 10.40 8.60 -4.71
C SER A 208 10.63 9.44 -3.46
N ASN A 209 11.88 9.56 -3.01
CA ASN A 209 12.22 10.60 -2.05
C ASN A 209 12.28 11.96 -2.76
N ARG A 210 12.12 13.04 -1.99
CA ARG A 210 12.38 14.39 -2.49
C ARG A 210 13.86 14.51 -2.86
N THR A 211 14.13 15.11 -4.02
CA THR A 211 15.47 15.21 -4.60
C THR A 211 16.38 16.02 -3.69
N ALA A 212 17.50 15.42 -3.26
CA ALA A 212 18.54 16.10 -2.48
C ALA A 212 18.01 16.78 -1.21
N ASP A 213 17.05 16.16 -0.53
CA ASP A 213 16.55 16.62 0.77
C ASP A 213 17.07 15.69 1.88
N LYS A 214 17.76 16.28 2.87
CA LYS A 214 18.32 15.55 4.02
C LYS A 214 17.30 15.31 5.13
N ASN A 215 16.13 15.93 5.05
CA ASN A 215 15.14 15.82 6.11
C ASN A 215 14.22 14.63 5.84
N THR A 216 14.08 13.75 6.82
CA THR A 216 13.12 12.63 6.77
C THR A 216 11.72 13.11 6.45
N GLN A 217 11.18 12.55 5.37
CA GLN A 217 9.80 12.74 4.93
C GLN A 217 8.98 11.53 5.34
N LEU A 218 7.72 11.76 5.70
CA LEU A 218 6.74 10.72 5.93
C LEU A 218 5.86 10.58 4.68
N HIS A 219 6.02 9.47 3.97
CA HIS A 219 5.20 9.14 2.82
C HIS A 219 4.05 8.22 3.25
N ARG A 220 2.82 8.61 2.91
CA ARG A 220 1.61 7.81 3.11
C ARG A 220 1.00 7.50 1.77
N ILE A 221 1.07 6.24 1.36
CA ILE A 221 0.54 5.79 0.08
C ILE A 221 -0.62 4.86 0.36
N THR A 222 -1.78 5.12 -0.26
CA THR A 222 -2.92 4.21 -0.23
C THR A 222 -3.19 3.70 -1.63
N TRP A 223 -3.23 2.38 -1.77
CA TRP A 223 -3.78 1.71 -2.93
C TRP A 223 -5.15 1.15 -2.56
N HIS A 224 -6.15 1.44 -3.36
CA HIS A 224 -7.51 1.03 -3.13
C HIS A 224 -8.09 0.27 -4.33
N TYR A 225 -8.92 -0.74 -4.07
CA TYR A 225 -9.52 -1.54 -5.14
C TYR A 225 -10.48 -0.77 -6.05
N LEU A 226 -10.98 0.38 -5.58
CA LEU A 226 -11.84 1.32 -6.33
C LEU A 226 -11.06 2.43 -7.03
N ASP A 227 -9.73 2.49 -6.88
CA ASP A 227 -8.92 3.43 -7.64
C ASP A 227 -9.08 3.14 -9.14
N ASP A 228 -9.08 4.19 -9.97
CA ASP A 228 -9.32 4.13 -11.43
C ASP A 228 -8.74 5.36 -12.15
N ILE A 229 -7.60 5.88 -11.71
CA ILE A 229 -6.93 7.00 -12.38
C ILE A 229 -5.99 6.43 -13.47
N PRO A 230 -6.21 6.73 -14.76
CA PRO A 230 -5.34 6.25 -15.83
C PRO A 230 -3.94 6.85 -15.72
N SER A 231 -2.92 6.01 -15.93
CA SER A 231 -1.51 6.39 -15.76
C SER A 231 -1.00 7.47 -16.72
N ASP A 232 -1.72 7.71 -17.82
CA ASP A 232 -1.43 8.71 -18.85
C ASP A 232 -2.26 9.99 -18.70
N SER A 233 -3.11 10.07 -17.67
CA SER A 233 -3.90 11.27 -17.37
C SER A 233 -3.04 12.40 -16.80
N SER A 234 -3.50 13.64 -16.97
CA SER A 234 -2.86 14.82 -16.35
C SER A 234 -2.88 14.77 -14.83
N GLU A 235 -3.92 14.18 -14.24
CA GLU A 235 -4.02 13.96 -12.79
C GLU A 235 -2.91 13.03 -12.30
N ALA A 236 -2.65 11.93 -13.01
CA ALA A 236 -1.58 11.01 -12.67
C ALA A 236 -0.18 11.64 -12.81
N GLU A 237 0.03 12.49 -13.82
CA GLU A 237 1.27 13.27 -13.98
C GLU A 237 1.43 14.30 -12.85
N GLU A 238 0.37 15.00 -12.46
CA GLU A 238 0.40 15.94 -11.33
C GLU A 238 0.73 15.24 -10.02
N ILE A 239 0.14 14.06 -9.74
CA ILE A 239 0.45 13.25 -8.56
C ILE A 239 1.91 12.81 -8.56
N GLU A 240 2.44 12.34 -9.69
CA GLU A 240 3.86 11.96 -9.78
C GLU A 240 4.79 13.14 -9.52
N ASN A 241 4.52 14.30 -10.13
CA ASN A 241 5.35 15.49 -10.00
C ASN A 241 5.28 16.12 -8.61
N SER A 242 4.10 16.14 -7.99
CA SER A 242 3.84 16.81 -6.70
C SER A 242 4.05 15.92 -5.48
N GLN A 243 3.89 14.60 -5.61
CA GLN A 243 3.97 13.64 -4.50
C GLN A 243 5.06 12.57 -4.68
N GLY A 244 5.62 12.39 -5.89
CA GLY A 244 6.66 11.39 -6.15
C GLY A 244 6.17 9.95 -6.26
N ARG A 245 4.85 9.72 -6.25
CA ARG A 245 4.19 8.41 -6.42
C ARG A 245 4.18 8.00 -7.90
N GLY A 246 4.46 6.73 -8.20
CA GLY A 246 4.41 6.25 -9.57
C GLY A 246 3.00 6.28 -10.15
N ARG A 247 2.84 6.95 -11.30
CA ARG A 247 1.55 7.13 -11.99
C ARG A 247 0.85 5.83 -12.39
N ALA A 248 1.59 4.73 -12.58
CA ALA A 248 1.03 3.41 -12.90
C ALA A 248 0.61 2.59 -11.66
N THR A 249 0.44 3.26 -10.51
CA THR A 249 -0.06 2.67 -9.25
C THR A 249 -1.41 3.25 -8.81
N LEU A 250 -2.05 4.05 -9.67
CA LEU A 250 -3.23 4.87 -9.33
C LEU A 250 -4.56 4.29 -9.86
N ASP A 251 -4.53 3.12 -10.48
CA ASP A 251 -5.69 2.52 -11.15
C ASP A 251 -6.31 1.36 -10.36
N GLY A 252 -5.77 1.04 -9.17
CA GLY A 252 -6.24 -0.04 -8.30
C GLY A 252 -6.05 -1.46 -8.85
N SER A 253 -5.45 -1.62 -10.04
CA SER A 253 -5.29 -2.91 -10.71
C SER A 253 -4.50 -3.91 -9.87
N GLN A 254 -3.42 -3.43 -9.24
CA GLN A 254 -2.58 -4.25 -8.37
C GLN A 254 -3.34 -4.79 -7.16
N VAL A 255 -4.23 -3.98 -6.56
CA VAL A 255 -5.07 -4.42 -5.43
C VAL A 255 -6.08 -5.47 -5.87
N ARG A 256 -6.71 -5.26 -7.02
CA ARG A 256 -7.70 -6.21 -7.58
C ARG A 256 -7.07 -7.50 -8.08
N ALA A 257 -5.78 -7.48 -8.44
CA ALA A 257 -5.07 -8.66 -8.93
C ALA A 257 -4.54 -9.56 -7.81
N LEU A 258 -4.43 -9.08 -6.57
CA LEU A 258 -3.91 -9.88 -5.45
C LEU A 258 -4.79 -11.09 -5.15
N GLU A 259 -4.14 -12.24 -5.02
CA GLU A 259 -4.76 -13.51 -4.69
C GLU A 259 -4.44 -13.93 -3.24
N VAL A 260 -5.24 -14.86 -2.71
CA VAL A 260 -4.98 -15.46 -1.40
C VAL A 260 -3.62 -16.16 -1.39
N GLY A 261 -2.78 -15.82 -0.43
CA GLY A 261 -1.41 -16.30 -0.33
C GLY A 261 -0.35 -15.43 -1.02
N ASP A 262 -0.73 -14.40 -1.76
CA ASP A 262 0.25 -13.44 -2.28
C ASP A 262 0.83 -12.58 -1.14
N ALA A 263 2.11 -12.27 -1.22
CA ALA A 263 2.78 -11.29 -0.36
C ALA A 263 3.33 -10.13 -1.18
N ILE A 264 3.50 -8.98 -0.54
CA ILE A 264 4.04 -7.77 -1.15
C ILE A 264 5.43 -7.55 -0.58
N GLN A 265 6.42 -7.48 -1.47
CA GLN A 265 7.79 -7.17 -1.13
C GLN A 265 8.10 -5.72 -1.47
N ILE A 266 8.60 -4.97 -0.49
CA ILE A 266 9.04 -3.58 -0.64
C ILE A 266 10.54 -3.56 -0.87
N TRP A 267 10.94 -2.93 -1.95
CA TRP A 267 12.33 -2.71 -2.31
C TRP A 267 12.68 -1.25 -2.08
N GLY A 268 13.84 -1.01 -1.47
CA GLY A 268 14.45 0.31 -1.43
C GLY A 268 15.63 0.36 -2.40
N ARG A 269 15.74 1.48 -3.13
CA ARG A 269 16.75 1.67 -4.17
C ARG A 269 17.46 3.01 -4.03
N ALA A 270 18.71 3.01 -4.47
CA ALA A 270 19.53 4.20 -4.69
C ALA A 270 20.42 3.98 -5.92
N ARG A 271 20.55 4.99 -6.78
CA ARG A 271 21.36 4.93 -8.00
C ARG A 271 22.44 5.97 -8.05
N PHE A 272 23.50 5.66 -8.78
CA PHE A 272 24.65 6.55 -8.98
C PHE A 272 25.47 6.79 -7.71
N GLY A 273 26.71 7.24 -7.90
CA GLY A 273 27.57 7.61 -6.78
C GLY A 273 27.03 8.84 -6.06
N GLY A 274 27.01 8.79 -4.73
CA GLY A 274 26.61 9.92 -3.88
C GLY A 274 25.14 9.90 -3.44
N TRP A 275 24.25 9.20 -4.14
CA TRP A 275 22.85 9.03 -3.71
C TRP A 275 22.72 7.92 -2.68
N ILE A 276 21.94 8.22 -1.64
CA ILE A 276 21.82 7.38 -0.46
C ILE A 276 20.37 7.47 0.02
N ASN A 277 19.67 6.34 0.02
CA ASN A 277 18.33 6.25 0.57
C ASN A 277 18.44 5.85 2.04
N HIS A 278 18.10 6.78 2.93
CA HIS A 278 18.04 6.56 4.37
C HIS A 278 16.60 6.21 4.75
N VAL A 279 16.38 4.97 5.19
CA VAL A 279 15.05 4.44 5.51
C VAL A 279 14.97 4.18 7.01
N GLU A 280 14.11 4.93 7.69
CA GLU A 280 13.91 4.83 9.13
C GLU A 280 12.74 3.90 9.48
N ARG A 281 11.70 3.89 8.65
CA ARG A 281 10.47 3.13 8.92
C ARG A 281 9.82 2.71 7.61
N VAL A 282 9.37 1.46 7.55
CA VAL A 282 8.40 0.98 6.55
C VAL A 282 7.34 0.20 7.30
N VAL A 283 6.08 0.56 7.11
CA VAL A 283 4.93 -0.21 7.61
C VAL A 283 3.95 -0.42 6.46
N VAL A 284 3.50 -1.65 6.29
CA VAL A 284 2.50 -2.02 5.29
C VAL A 284 1.32 -2.63 6.00
N ARG A 285 0.13 -2.10 5.73
CA ARG A 285 -1.14 -2.67 6.19
C ARG A 285 -1.95 -3.15 5.01
N VAL A 286 -2.37 -4.41 5.05
CA VAL A 286 -3.18 -5.01 3.99
C VAL A 286 -4.57 -5.29 4.55
N PHE A 287 -5.58 -4.84 3.82
CA PHE A 287 -6.99 -4.95 4.20
C PHE A 287 -7.73 -5.88 3.25
N TRP A 288 -8.53 -6.79 3.79
CA TRP A 288 -9.31 -7.73 2.97
C TRP A 288 -10.73 -7.97 3.48
N ALA A 289 -11.60 -8.31 2.54
CA ALA A 289 -12.98 -8.67 2.80
C ALA A 289 -13.09 -10.04 3.48
N VAL A 290 -13.83 -10.10 4.59
CA VAL A 290 -14.19 -11.30 5.38
C VAL A 290 -15.68 -11.56 5.33
#